data_AF-A0A4P7UGC9-F1
#
_entry.id   AF-A0A4P7UGC9-F1
#
_cell.length_a   1.000
_cell.length_b   1.000
_cell.length_c   1.000
_cell.angle_alpha   90.00
_cell.angle_beta   90.00
_cell.angle_gamma   90.00
#
_symmetry.space_group_name_H-M   'P 1'
#
loop_
_entity.id
_entity.type
_entity.pdbx_description
1 polymer ?
#
loop_
_entity_poly.entity_id
_entity_poly.type
_entity_poly.pdbx_seq_one_letter_code
_entity_poly.pdbx_strand_id
1 'polypeptide(L)'
;MASQESRFQNYANDGRGGDLAPEQRGIAASLRLPHDAVGTDHGSLGVFQQQWPWWGTMRDLMDPASAAEKFYSALNEVEGWEGMSIGEAGQAVQRSAFPDAYDDDVALARKLLAAAGGTDTVAEVAYYGSTAECANTVFSGEVVMPLAGSGYVDAKNFGKSGSRWTKTHTGTDFSSACGTPVLASTGGTITVRTDQGWSGRWLVTLDAGESGVITWYAHMQSVSVASGDIVSPGQPIGAVGSEGNSTGCHLHFEVRPDGGDPINPSVWLAANVGKTVPVSDTTADASAVAMTAQVGASLSAKEAARLVGNLLRRKPDVLLLQEVEGRNLDVMVQRSRGRWGVWHPAGARGSSAIIWDRNQFAVTQRGNAFGLRDGNMERWMPWVVLQSQAGAIPVLNVHMPDRAPESSRRRRSRA
;
A
#
# COMPACT_ATOMS: atom_id res chain seq x y z
N MET A 1 5.78 11.88 15.20
CA MET A 1 4.54 11.52 15.91
C MET A 1 4.55 10.11 16.48
N ALA A 2 4.54 9.05 15.66
CA ALA A 2 4.41 7.69 16.18
C ALA A 2 5.50 7.37 17.23
N SER A 3 6.73 7.80 16.98
CA SER A 3 7.85 7.80 17.93
C SER A 3 7.55 8.47 19.29
N GLN A 4 6.86 9.60 19.29
CA GLN A 4 6.68 10.47 20.46
C GLN A 4 5.40 10.14 21.22
N GLU A 5 4.29 9.94 20.51
CA GLU A 5 2.97 9.79 21.12
C GLU A 5 2.66 8.32 21.42
N SER A 6 2.99 7.41 20.50
CA SER A 6 2.74 5.97 20.67
C SER A 6 4.00 5.16 20.93
N ARG A 7 5.19 5.76 20.81
CA ARG A 7 6.47 5.04 20.79
C ARG A 7 6.48 3.87 19.80
N PHE A 8 5.77 4.04 18.68
CA PHE A 8 5.50 3.03 17.64
C PHE A 8 4.71 1.81 18.10
N GLN A 9 4.00 1.88 19.22
CA GLN A 9 3.11 0.82 19.68
C GLN A 9 1.69 1.07 19.18
N ASN A 10 0.99 0.01 18.80
CA ASN A 10 -0.42 0.11 18.40
C ASN A 10 -1.31 0.16 19.66
N TYR A 11 -1.78 1.35 20.05
CA TYR A 11 -2.56 1.55 21.27
C TYR A 11 -4.07 1.36 21.07
N ALA A 12 -4.66 0.43 21.81
CA ALA A 12 -6.11 0.42 22.05
C ALA A 12 -6.46 1.38 23.19
N ASN A 13 -7.70 1.89 23.23
CA ASN A 13 -8.15 2.83 24.26
C ASN A 13 -9.13 2.14 25.22
N ASP A 14 -8.88 2.25 26.53
CA ASP A 14 -9.70 1.59 27.56
C ASP A 14 -10.99 2.32 27.91
N GLY A 15 -11.22 3.50 27.34
CA GLY A 15 -12.43 4.30 27.52
C GLY A 15 -12.57 4.92 28.91
N ARG A 16 -11.48 4.99 29.69
CA ARG A 16 -11.49 5.56 31.05
C ARG A 16 -11.06 7.02 31.10
N GLY A 17 -10.75 7.63 29.96
CA GLY A 17 -10.37 9.03 29.84
C GLY A 17 -11.48 9.94 30.36
N GLY A 18 -11.11 10.88 31.24
CA GLY A 18 -12.06 11.85 31.81
C GLY A 18 -12.49 12.95 30.82
N ASP A 19 -11.92 12.94 29.64
CA ASP A 19 -11.94 13.93 28.56
C ASP A 19 -12.57 13.37 27.27
N LEU A 20 -13.19 12.20 27.32
CA LEU A 20 -13.87 11.59 26.19
C LEU A 20 -15.11 12.38 25.78
N ALA A 21 -15.20 12.68 24.49
CA ALA A 21 -16.39 13.29 23.91
C ALA A 21 -17.59 12.32 23.96
N PRO A 22 -18.84 12.82 23.96
CA PRO A 22 -20.05 12.00 23.88
C PRO A 22 -20.05 10.96 22.75
N GLU A 23 -19.46 11.30 21.61
CA GLU A 23 -19.31 10.47 20.40
C GLU A 23 -18.26 9.38 20.57
N GLN A 24 -17.34 9.55 21.54
CA GLN A 24 -16.31 8.58 21.89
C GLN A 24 -16.77 7.52 22.90
N ARG A 25 -18.04 7.57 23.30
CA ARG A 25 -18.64 6.53 24.14
C ARG A 25 -18.63 5.19 23.41
N GLY A 26 -17.92 4.22 23.99
CA GLY A 26 -17.75 2.89 23.42
C GLY A 26 -16.36 2.62 22.84
N ILE A 27 -15.42 3.56 22.91
CA ILE A 27 -14.04 3.39 22.42
C ILE A 27 -13.30 2.19 23.04
N ALA A 28 -13.69 1.75 24.24
CA ALA A 28 -13.25 0.50 24.86
C ALA A 28 -13.46 -0.75 23.98
N ALA A 29 -14.30 -0.67 22.95
CA ALA A 29 -14.44 -1.69 21.92
C ALA A 29 -13.12 -1.97 21.15
N SER A 30 -12.22 -0.99 21.06
CA SER A 30 -10.90 -1.13 20.45
C SER A 30 -10.02 -2.18 21.14
N LEU A 31 -10.25 -2.47 22.43
CA LEU A 31 -9.56 -3.54 23.18
C LEU A 31 -9.79 -4.95 22.58
N ARG A 32 -10.79 -5.11 21.71
CA ARG A 32 -11.06 -6.36 20.99
C ARG A 32 -10.31 -6.49 19.66
N LEU A 33 -9.63 -5.43 19.23
CA LEU A 33 -8.80 -5.40 18.02
C LEU A 33 -7.34 -5.71 18.38
N PRO A 34 -6.51 -6.23 17.46
CA PRO A 34 -5.08 -6.42 17.70
C PRO A 34 -4.40 -5.13 18.17
N HIS A 35 -3.65 -5.19 19.26
CA HIS A 35 -2.98 -4.02 19.86
C HIS A 35 -1.74 -4.46 20.67
N ASP A 36 -0.78 -3.55 20.78
CA ASP A 36 0.49 -3.75 21.50
C ASP A 36 0.45 -3.14 22.91
N ALA A 37 -0.42 -2.14 23.10
CA ALA A 37 -0.54 -1.41 24.35
C ALA A 37 -1.96 -0.89 24.56
N VAL A 38 -2.26 -0.51 25.81
CA VAL A 38 -3.54 0.08 26.22
C VAL A 38 -3.28 1.49 26.73
N GLY A 39 -4.07 2.44 26.22
CA GLY A 39 -4.01 3.85 26.54
C GLY A 39 -5.36 4.37 27.02
N THR A 40 -5.33 5.58 27.54
CA THR A 40 -6.51 6.28 28.10
C THR A 40 -6.57 7.73 27.61
N ASP A 41 -5.65 8.12 26.73
CA ASP A 41 -5.48 9.49 26.28
C ASP A 41 -6.56 9.87 25.25
N HIS A 42 -7.45 10.79 25.63
CA HIS A 42 -8.60 11.21 24.85
C HIS A 42 -9.29 10.00 24.17
N GLY A 43 -9.81 10.17 22.95
CA GLY A 43 -10.26 9.06 22.12
C GLY A 43 -9.24 8.63 21.07
N SER A 44 -7.95 8.72 21.38
CA SER A 44 -6.86 8.38 20.46
C SER A 44 -6.69 6.87 20.32
N LEU A 45 -6.41 6.42 19.09
CA LEU A 45 -6.17 5.02 18.74
C LEU A 45 -4.94 4.86 17.85
N GLY A 46 -4.32 3.69 17.99
CA GLY A 46 -3.30 3.16 17.11
C GLY A 46 -1.96 3.90 17.11
N VAL A 47 -1.09 3.54 16.17
CA VAL A 47 0.30 4.04 16.11
C VAL A 47 0.37 5.56 15.88
N PHE A 48 -0.63 6.14 15.21
CA PHE A 48 -0.71 7.57 14.92
C PHE A 48 -1.53 8.38 15.94
N GLN A 49 -2.02 7.74 17.01
CA GLN A 49 -2.85 8.37 18.05
C GLN A 49 -3.99 9.24 17.49
N GLN A 50 -4.61 8.77 16.41
CA GLN A 50 -5.69 9.48 15.72
C GLN A 50 -7.00 9.31 16.50
N GLN A 51 -7.76 10.40 16.64
CA GLN A 51 -8.97 10.39 17.46
C GLN A 51 -10.17 9.79 16.71
N TRP A 52 -10.75 8.73 17.28
CA TRP A 52 -12.04 8.19 16.88
C TRP A 52 -13.17 9.15 17.34
N PRO A 53 -14.29 9.29 16.59
CA PRO A 53 -14.56 8.74 15.26
C PRO A 53 -14.10 9.62 14.08
N TRP A 54 -13.51 10.78 14.32
CA TRP A 54 -13.31 11.79 13.28
C TRP A 54 -12.27 11.41 12.22
N TRP A 55 -11.27 10.60 12.58
CA TRP A 55 -10.30 10.09 11.62
C TRP A 55 -10.76 8.83 10.86
N GLY A 56 -11.86 8.20 11.27
CA GLY A 56 -12.38 6.99 10.64
C GLY A 56 -12.86 5.93 11.63
N THR A 57 -12.96 4.69 11.16
CA THR A 57 -13.44 3.60 12.01
C THR A 57 -12.35 3.13 12.98
N MET A 58 -12.72 2.55 14.12
CA MET A 58 -11.72 1.98 15.04
C MET A 58 -10.85 0.92 14.37
N ARG A 59 -11.36 0.17 13.38
CA ARG A 59 -10.58 -0.83 12.66
C ARG A 59 -9.50 -0.17 11.81
N ASP A 60 -9.85 0.91 11.10
CA ASP A 60 -8.89 1.66 10.28
C ASP A 60 -7.82 2.31 11.16
N LEU A 61 -8.21 2.90 12.30
CA LEU A 61 -7.28 3.60 13.19
C LEU A 61 -6.35 2.63 13.94
N MET A 62 -6.78 1.39 14.15
CA MET A 62 -5.99 0.31 14.76
C MET A 62 -5.14 -0.46 13.74
N ASP A 63 -5.27 -0.19 12.44
CA ASP A 63 -4.40 -0.72 11.40
C ASP A 63 -3.33 0.32 11.04
N PRO A 64 -2.02 0.07 11.28
CA PRO A 64 -0.99 1.07 11.06
C PRO A 64 -0.89 1.59 9.62
N ALA A 65 -1.21 0.76 8.62
CA ALA A 65 -1.19 1.16 7.22
C ALA A 65 -2.34 2.11 6.90
N SER A 66 -3.57 1.74 7.27
CA SER A 66 -4.77 2.58 7.11
C SER A 66 -4.66 3.90 7.88
N ALA A 67 -4.11 3.89 9.09
CA ALA A 67 -3.87 5.09 9.88
C ALA A 67 -2.83 6.02 9.21
N ALA A 68 -1.76 5.45 8.64
CA ALA A 68 -0.78 6.21 7.86
C ALA A 68 -1.39 6.81 6.59
N GLU A 69 -2.19 6.05 5.84
CA GLU A 69 -2.88 6.54 4.64
C GLU A 69 -3.78 7.73 4.95
N LYS A 70 -4.52 7.68 6.06
CA LYS A 70 -5.35 8.79 6.52
C LYS A 70 -4.52 10.02 6.85
N PHE A 71 -3.37 9.83 7.52
CA PHE A 71 -2.44 10.92 7.81
C PHE A 71 -1.96 11.59 6.52
N TYR A 72 -1.53 10.82 5.52
CA TYR A 72 -1.06 11.38 4.25
C TYR A 72 -2.19 11.96 3.40
N SER A 73 -3.40 11.39 3.46
CA SER A 73 -4.59 11.98 2.84
C SER A 73 -4.92 13.35 3.42
N ALA A 74 -4.89 13.47 4.76
CA ALA A 74 -5.09 14.75 5.43
C ALA A 74 -3.94 15.74 5.16
N LEU A 75 -2.71 15.26 4.95
CA LEU A 75 -1.59 16.10 4.51
C LEU A 75 -1.86 16.76 3.15
N ASN A 76 -2.40 16.01 2.20
CA ASN A 76 -2.73 16.53 0.87
C ASN A 76 -3.81 17.63 0.91
N GLU A 77 -4.58 17.74 1.99
CA GLU A 77 -5.57 18.80 2.20
C GLU A 77 -4.97 20.06 2.86
N VAL A 78 -3.74 20.01 3.37
CA VAL A 78 -3.05 21.16 3.97
C VAL A 78 -2.49 22.05 2.85
N GLU A 79 -3.04 23.25 2.67
CA GLU A 79 -2.56 24.17 1.64
C GLU A 79 -1.07 24.53 1.81
N GLY A 80 -0.27 24.31 0.75
CA GLY A 80 1.14 24.67 0.71
C GLY A 80 2.07 23.77 1.54
N TRP A 81 1.60 22.57 1.94
CA TRP A 81 2.39 21.62 2.73
C TRP A 81 3.72 21.23 2.07
N GLU A 82 3.81 21.28 0.73
CA GLU A 82 5.02 20.95 -0.02
C GLU A 82 6.18 21.93 0.25
N GLY A 83 5.84 23.16 0.66
CA GLY A 83 6.80 24.18 1.06
C GLY A 83 7.12 24.19 2.55
N MET A 84 6.41 23.40 3.35
CA MET A 84 6.59 23.32 4.80
C MET A 84 7.79 22.44 5.16
N SER A 85 8.36 22.66 6.35
CA SER A 85 9.23 21.66 6.95
C SER A 85 8.44 20.37 7.21
N ILE A 86 9.12 19.22 7.32
CA ILE A 86 8.46 17.94 7.63
C ILE A 86 7.72 18.03 8.97
N GLY A 87 8.26 18.77 9.94
CA GLY A 87 7.60 18.95 11.23
C GLY A 87 6.37 19.85 11.15
N GLU A 88 6.47 20.96 10.42
CA GLU A 88 5.34 21.87 10.17
C GLU A 88 4.20 21.16 9.43
N ALA A 89 4.53 20.39 8.39
CA ALA A 89 3.57 19.57 7.65
C ALA A 89 2.88 18.54 8.55
N GLY A 90 3.65 17.79 9.36
CA GLY A 90 3.08 16.80 10.28
C GLY A 90 2.21 17.42 11.36
N GLN A 91 2.59 18.59 11.86
CA GLN A 91 1.79 19.34 12.84
C GLN A 91 0.51 19.91 12.23
N ALA A 92 0.54 20.40 11.00
CA ALA A 92 -0.63 20.94 10.33
C ALA A 92 -1.75 19.89 10.17
N VAL A 93 -1.36 18.63 9.95
CA VAL A 93 -2.25 17.48 9.80
C VAL A 93 -2.87 17.05 11.12
N GLN A 94 -2.03 16.74 12.11
CA GLN A 94 -2.49 16.10 13.34
C GLN A 94 -2.91 17.10 14.41
N ARG A 95 -2.42 18.34 14.32
CA ARG A 95 -2.64 19.39 15.34
C ARG A 95 -2.32 18.88 16.74
N SER A 96 -1.18 18.19 16.86
CA SER A 96 -0.72 17.61 18.12
C SER A 96 -0.50 18.69 19.18
N ALA A 97 -0.52 18.29 20.45
CA ALA A 97 -0.15 19.15 21.57
C ALA A 97 1.34 19.55 21.55
N PHE A 98 2.17 18.90 20.73
CA PHE A 98 3.62 19.14 20.64
C PHE A 98 4.04 19.51 19.20
N PRO A 99 3.97 20.80 18.83
CA PRO A 99 4.12 21.24 17.45
C PRO A 99 5.49 20.93 16.82
N ASP A 100 6.56 20.99 17.60
CA ASP A 100 7.93 20.80 17.08
C ASP A 100 8.42 19.34 17.20
N ALA A 101 7.62 18.46 17.82
CA ALA A 101 8.07 17.10 18.17
C ALA A 101 8.34 16.19 16.97
N TYR A 102 7.91 16.59 15.77
CA TYR A 102 8.23 15.90 14.54
C TYR A 102 9.67 16.14 14.08
N ASP A 103 10.24 17.32 14.36
CA ASP A 103 11.57 17.70 13.88
C ASP A 103 12.67 16.83 14.48
N ASP A 104 12.47 16.34 15.71
CA ASP A 104 13.39 15.45 16.42
C ASP A 104 13.70 14.16 15.64
N ASP A 105 12.74 13.68 14.84
CA ASP A 105 12.84 12.39 14.14
C ASP A 105 13.20 12.54 12.65
N VAL A 106 13.18 13.76 12.09
CA VAL A 106 13.42 13.99 10.66
C VAL A 106 14.80 13.49 10.22
N ALA A 107 15.83 13.75 11.03
CA ALA A 107 17.19 13.33 10.73
C ALA A 107 17.33 11.79 10.72
N LEU A 108 16.59 11.10 11.58
CA LEU A 108 16.52 9.64 11.62
C LEU A 108 15.78 9.11 10.39
N ALA A 109 14.60 9.66 10.09
CA ALA A 109 13.78 9.27 8.93
C ALA A 109 14.54 9.41 7.60
N ARG A 110 15.26 10.52 7.40
CA ARG A 110 16.09 10.74 6.19
C ARG A 110 17.20 9.71 6.04
N LYS A 111 17.86 9.33 7.14
CA LYS A 111 18.89 8.29 7.11
C LYS A 111 18.30 6.90 6.80
N LEU A 112 17.09 6.61 7.29
CA LEU A 112 16.39 5.36 6.96
C LEU A 112 16.00 5.31 5.48
N LEU A 113 15.47 6.40 4.93
CA LEU A 113 15.12 6.52 3.52
C LEU A 113 16.35 6.35 2.60
N ALA A 114 17.45 7.04 2.92
CA ALA A 114 18.71 6.94 2.18
C ALA A 114 19.31 5.52 2.26
N ALA A 115 19.20 4.86 3.43
CA ALA A 115 19.67 3.48 3.60
C ALA A 115 18.79 2.45 2.87
N ALA A 116 17.51 2.76 2.61
CA ALA A 116 16.60 1.92 1.84
C ALA A 116 16.76 2.08 0.31
N GLY A 117 17.72 2.89 -0.15
CA GLY A 117 17.96 3.15 -1.57
C GLY A 117 17.11 4.28 -2.17
N GLY A 118 16.40 5.05 -1.34
CA GLY A 118 15.65 6.23 -1.78
C GLY A 118 16.58 7.42 -2.04
N THR A 119 16.58 7.93 -3.26
CA THR A 119 16.92 9.32 -3.55
C THR A 119 15.76 10.23 -3.08
N ASP A 120 15.93 11.55 -3.01
CA ASP A 120 14.87 12.54 -2.71
C ASP A 120 13.66 12.52 -3.70
N THR A 121 13.60 11.52 -4.58
CA THR A 121 12.49 11.19 -5.46
C THR A 121 11.75 9.99 -4.89
N VAL A 122 10.48 10.18 -4.51
CA VAL A 122 9.60 9.19 -3.90
C VAL A 122 9.50 7.95 -4.81
N ALA A 123 10.11 6.85 -4.37
CA ALA A 123 9.86 5.51 -4.89
C ALA A 123 9.09 4.75 -3.82
N GLU A 124 8.00 4.09 -4.22
CA GLU A 124 7.08 3.36 -3.35
C GLU A 124 7.80 2.42 -2.38
N VAL A 125 7.55 2.61 -1.09
CA VAL A 125 7.98 1.72 -0.02
C VAL A 125 6.79 0.82 0.33
N ALA A 126 6.72 -0.36 -0.28
CA ALA A 126 5.74 -1.38 0.10
C ALA A 126 6.08 -1.94 1.49
N TYR A 127 5.17 -1.77 2.45
CA TYR A 127 5.27 -2.30 3.81
C TYR A 127 4.40 -3.56 3.95
N TYR A 128 5.01 -4.70 4.28
CA TYR A 128 4.31 -5.96 4.59
C TYR A 128 4.57 -6.35 6.06
N GLY A 129 3.52 -6.35 6.89
CA GLY A 129 3.59 -6.62 8.32
C GLY A 129 2.36 -7.31 8.93
N SER A 130 2.32 -8.65 8.79
CA SER A 130 1.76 -9.72 9.65
C SER A 130 0.27 -9.81 10.10
N THR A 131 -0.33 -10.92 9.64
CA THR A 131 -1.36 -11.79 10.22
C THR A 131 -2.82 -11.35 10.28
N ALA A 132 -3.43 -11.11 9.13
CA ALA A 132 -4.67 -11.76 8.67
C ALA A 132 -4.94 -11.25 7.26
N GLU A 133 -5.19 -12.15 6.31
CA GLU A 133 -5.57 -11.84 4.92
C GLU A 133 -4.50 -11.09 4.11
N CYS A 134 -3.61 -11.84 3.47
CA CYS A 134 -3.25 -11.50 2.10
C CYS A 134 -4.50 -11.77 1.24
N ALA A 135 -5.48 -10.87 1.30
CA ALA A 135 -6.32 -10.61 0.15
C ALA A 135 -5.67 -9.41 -0.51
N ASN A 136 -5.59 -9.47 -1.83
CA ASN A 136 -5.21 -8.36 -2.64
C ASN A 136 -5.74 -7.01 -2.17
N THR A 137 -5.11 -5.93 -2.63
CA THR A 137 -5.82 -4.67 -2.76
C THR A 137 -7.02 -4.89 -3.68
N VAL A 138 -8.18 -5.11 -3.06
CA VAL A 138 -9.49 -5.22 -3.70
C VAL A 138 -9.83 -3.83 -4.22
N PHE A 139 -10.09 -3.71 -5.51
CA PHE A 139 -10.61 -2.49 -6.14
C PHE A 139 -12.09 -2.29 -5.78
N SER A 140 -12.41 -2.11 -4.52
CA SER A 140 -13.82 -1.99 -4.12
C SER A 140 -14.32 -0.58 -4.40
N GLY A 141 -15.22 -0.49 -5.37
CA GLY A 141 -16.07 0.67 -5.57
C GLY A 141 -17.14 0.37 -6.61
N GLU A 142 -18.18 1.21 -6.63
CA GLU A 142 -19.26 1.07 -7.59
C GLU A 142 -18.78 1.50 -8.98
N VAL A 143 -19.26 0.83 -10.03
CA VAL A 143 -19.04 1.32 -11.40
C VAL A 143 -19.61 2.74 -11.51
N VAL A 144 -18.86 3.63 -12.16
CA VAL A 144 -19.28 5.00 -12.41
C VAL A 144 -19.34 5.31 -13.91
N MET A 145 -20.04 6.40 -14.24
CA MET A 145 -20.00 6.95 -15.60
C MET A 145 -18.59 7.45 -15.94
N PRO A 146 -18.13 7.30 -17.20
CA PRO A 146 -16.76 7.63 -17.61
C PRO A 146 -16.50 9.14 -17.75
N LEU A 147 -17.48 9.99 -17.47
CA LEU A 147 -17.39 11.45 -17.52
C LEU A 147 -17.98 12.05 -16.25
N ALA A 148 -17.35 13.12 -15.76
CA ALA A 148 -17.86 13.88 -14.62
C ALA A 148 -19.11 14.71 -14.99
N GLY A 149 -20.09 14.75 -14.08
CA GLY A 149 -21.32 15.53 -14.24
C GLY A 149 -22.36 14.90 -15.17
N SER A 150 -23.42 15.65 -15.50
CA SER A 150 -24.53 15.18 -16.35
C SER A 150 -24.64 15.91 -17.69
N GLY A 151 -23.67 16.75 -18.04
CA GLY A 151 -23.69 17.64 -19.21
C GLY A 151 -23.30 16.97 -20.54
N TYR A 152 -23.07 15.66 -20.56
CA TYR A 152 -22.71 14.92 -21.77
C TYR A 152 -23.92 14.27 -22.43
N VAL A 153 -23.79 13.94 -23.71
CA VAL A 153 -24.81 13.20 -24.48
C VAL A 153 -24.22 11.89 -24.98
N ASP A 154 -24.80 10.76 -24.56
CA ASP A 154 -24.50 9.43 -25.09
C ASP A 154 -25.17 9.23 -26.47
N ALA A 155 -24.36 9.06 -27.51
CA ALA A 155 -24.85 8.87 -28.87
C ALA A 155 -25.49 7.48 -29.13
N LYS A 156 -25.26 6.50 -28.23
CA LYS A 156 -25.75 5.11 -28.32
C LYS A 156 -25.52 4.52 -29.71
N ASN A 157 -24.30 4.69 -30.21
CA ASN A 157 -23.93 4.39 -31.60
C ASN A 157 -23.10 3.12 -31.79
N PHE A 158 -22.93 2.32 -30.74
CA PHE A 158 -22.37 0.97 -30.83
C PHE A 158 -23.01 0.16 -31.96
N GLY A 159 -22.18 -0.51 -32.76
CA GLY A 159 -22.63 -1.36 -33.87
C GLY A 159 -23.05 -0.63 -35.14
N LYS A 160 -23.13 0.71 -35.14
CA LYS A 160 -23.47 1.48 -36.35
C LYS A 160 -22.34 1.42 -37.38
N SER A 161 -22.68 1.57 -38.65
CA SER A 161 -21.73 1.63 -39.77
C SER A 161 -21.54 3.07 -40.27
N GLY A 162 -20.33 3.40 -40.72
CA GLY A 162 -19.96 4.75 -41.15
C GLY A 162 -18.57 4.79 -41.79
N SER A 163 -18.23 5.93 -42.41
CA SER A 163 -16.98 6.08 -43.19
C SER A 163 -15.71 6.20 -42.34
N ARG A 164 -15.83 6.30 -41.00
CA ARG A 164 -14.73 6.62 -40.10
C ARG A 164 -14.27 5.47 -39.21
N TRP A 165 -14.78 4.26 -39.39
CA TRP A 165 -14.35 3.10 -38.62
C TRP A 165 -14.38 1.84 -39.49
N THR A 166 -13.67 0.79 -39.09
CA THR A 166 -13.62 -0.48 -39.83
C THR A 166 -14.99 -1.17 -39.79
N LYS A 167 -15.91 -0.74 -40.67
CA LYS A 167 -17.29 -1.24 -40.92
C LYS A 167 -18.28 -1.19 -39.73
N THR A 168 -17.83 -1.28 -38.48
CA THR A 168 -18.66 -1.30 -37.27
C THR A 168 -18.05 -0.42 -36.16
N HIS A 169 -18.85 0.44 -35.53
CA HIS A 169 -18.43 1.27 -34.39
C HIS A 169 -18.37 0.41 -33.12
N THR A 170 -17.21 0.35 -32.49
CA THR A 170 -16.85 -0.62 -31.43
C THR A 170 -17.14 -0.11 -30.02
N GLY A 171 -17.63 1.11 -29.87
CA GLY A 171 -17.88 1.74 -28.57
C GLY A 171 -19.18 2.53 -28.55
N THR A 172 -19.26 3.50 -27.65
CA THR A 172 -20.23 4.60 -27.75
C THR A 172 -19.50 5.93 -27.61
N ASP A 173 -20.01 6.96 -28.27
CA ASP A 173 -19.43 8.30 -28.20
C ASP A 173 -20.24 9.17 -27.23
N PHE A 174 -19.58 9.67 -26.19
CA PHE A 174 -20.12 10.66 -25.27
C PHE A 174 -19.70 12.07 -25.69
N SER A 175 -20.63 12.82 -26.28
CA SER A 175 -20.40 14.22 -26.65
C SER A 175 -20.32 15.08 -25.40
N SER A 176 -19.20 15.77 -25.20
CA SER A 176 -18.97 16.70 -24.09
C SER A 176 -17.99 17.80 -24.49
N ALA A 177 -17.94 18.90 -23.74
CA ALA A 177 -16.97 19.96 -23.99
C ALA A 177 -15.52 19.42 -23.90
N CYS A 178 -14.63 19.88 -24.78
CA CYS A 178 -13.20 19.61 -24.64
C CYS A 178 -12.71 20.05 -23.25
N GLY A 179 -11.82 19.27 -22.65
CA GLY A 179 -11.34 19.50 -21.28
C GLY A 179 -12.23 18.91 -20.18
N THR A 180 -13.42 18.37 -20.49
CA THR A 180 -14.23 17.65 -19.49
C THR A 180 -13.41 16.49 -18.90
N PRO A 181 -13.32 16.34 -17.57
CA PRO A 181 -12.61 15.22 -16.95
C PRO A 181 -13.18 13.86 -17.38
N VAL A 182 -12.29 12.98 -17.84
CA VAL A 182 -12.57 11.57 -18.11
C VAL A 182 -12.25 10.78 -16.85
N LEU A 183 -13.19 9.95 -16.40
CA LEU A 183 -13.09 9.19 -15.16
C LEU A 183 -12.92 7.70 -15.45
N ALA A 184 -12.18 7.01 -14.58
CA ALA A 184 -12.12 5.55 -14.57
C ALA A 184 -13.50 4.98 -14.21
N SER A 185 -14.14 4.24 -15.12
CA SER A 185 -15.47 3.64 -14.88
C SER A 185 -15.45 2.52 -13.85
N THR A 186 -14.31 1.87 -13.65
CA THR A 186 -14.08 0.81 -12.65
C THR A 186 -12.80 1.14 -11.88
N GLY A 187 -12.50 0.34 -10.86
CA GLY A 187 -11.14 0.27 -10.36
C GLY A 187 -10.37 -0.73 -11.21
N GLY A 188 -9.07 -0.51 -11.38
CA GLY A 188 -8.25 -1.41 -12.19
C GLY A 188 -6.85 -0.88 -12.47
N THR A 189 -6.13 -1.61 -13.30
CA THR A 189 -4.77 -1.25 -13.74
C THR A 189 -4.82 -0.58 -15.11
N ILE A 190 -4.12 0.54 -15.25
CA ILE A 190 -4.05 1.32 -16.48
C ILE A 190 -3.00 0.74 -17.44
N THR A 191 -3.32 0.74 -18.72
CA THR A 191 -2.35 0.68 -19.81
C THR A 191 -2.60 1.84 -20.76
N VAL A 192 -1.59 2.68 -20.96
CA VAL A 192 -1.60 3.76 -21.95
C VAL A 192 -0.89 3.28 -23.21
N ARG A 193 -1.63 3.29 -24.32
CA ARG A 193 -1.19 2.86 -25.64
C ARG A 193 -1.06 4.05 -26.58
N THR A 194 -0.01 4.07 -27.39
CA THR A 194 0.25 5.11 -28.39
C THR A 194 0.35 4.54 -29.81
N ASP A 195 0.02 3.26 -29.99
CA ASP A 195 0.09 2.52 -31.25
C ASP A 195 -1.25 2.50 -32.02
N GLN A 196 -2.30 3.10 -31.46
CA GLN A 196 -3.66 3.11 -32.00
C GLN A 196 -4.01 4.47 -32.62
N GLY A 197 -3.53 4.74 -33.84
CA GLY A 197 -3.66 6.06 -34.46
C GLY A 197 -5.09 6.61 -34.62
N TRP A 198 -6.11 5.73 -34.67
CA TRP A 198 -7.52 6.15 -34.71
C TRP A 198 -7.96 6.84 -33.41
N SER A 199 -7.40 6.43 -32.26
CA SER A 199 -7.74 6.96 -30.93
C SER A 199 -7.17 8.35 -30.65
N GLY A 200 -6.24 8.81 -31.50
CA GLY A 200 -5.42 9.99 -31.25
C GLY A 200 -4.07 9.61 -30.69
N ARG A 201 -3.47 10.52 -29.90
CA ARG A 201 -2.14 10.30 -29.31
C ARG A 201 -2.13 9.18 -28.27
N TRP A 202 -3.26 8.97 -27.59
CA TRP A 202 -3.39 7.98 -26.52
C TRP A 202 -4.69 7.21 -26.62
N LEU A 203 -4.59 5.90 -26.44
CA LEU A 203 -5.67 5.03 -26.01
C LEU A 203 -5.37 4.61 -24.57
N VAL A 204 -6.26 4.93 -23.64
CA VAL A 204 -6.16 4.43 -22.27
C VAL A 204 -7.04 3.20 -22.15
N THR A 205 -6.49 2.11 -21.64
CA THR A 205 -7.26 0.90 -21.30
C THR A 205 -7.15 0.64 -19.81
N LEU A 206 -8.24 0.22 -19.19
CA LEU A 206 -8.34 -0.06 -17.77
C LEU A 206 -8.84 -1.48 -17.58
N ASP A 207 -8.00 -2.33 -16.97
CA ASP A 207 -8.32 -3.73 -16.66
C ASP A 207 -8.84 -3.85 -15.22
N ALA A 208 -10.10 -4.27 -15.07
CA ALA A 208 -10.77 -4.43 -13.78
C ALA A 208 -10.52 -5.81 -13.13
N GLY A 209 -9.45 -6.51 -13.49
CA GLY A 209 -8.99 -7.75 -12.85
C GLY A 209 -9.97 -8.91 -13.05
N GLU A 210 -10.30 -9.64 -11.97
CA GLU A 210 -11.17 -10.85 -12.06
C GLU A 210 -12.55 -10.65 -12.68
N SER A 211 -13.06 -9.42 -12.72
CA SER A 211 -14.31 -9.18 -13.44
C SER A 211 -14.20 -9.47 -14.93
N GLY A 212 -12.97 -9.54 -15.45
CA GLY A 212 -12.64 -9.67 -16.86
C GLY A 212 -12.96 -8.42 -17.66
N VAL A 213 -13.49 -7.35 -17.05
CA VAL A 213 -13.92 -6.19 -17.82
C VAL A 213 -12.75 -5.27 -18.09
N ILE A 214 -12.45 -5.06 -19.38
CA ILE A 214 -11.51 -4.03 -19.82
C ILE A 214 -12.29 -2.87 -20.43
N THR A 215 -12.04 -1.63 -19.98
CA THR A 215 -12.66 -0.42 -20.53
C THR A 215 -11.65 0.40 -21.31
N TRP A 216 -12.05 0.99 -22.44
CA TRP A 216 -11.18 1.77 -23.33
C TRP A 216 -11.65 3.22 -23.42
N TYR A 217 -10.71 4.16 -23.44
CA TYR A 217 -10.96 5.61 -23.47
C TYR A 217 -10.10 6.24 -24.57
N ALA A 218 -10.73 6.90 -25.55
CA ALA A 218 -10.07 7.44 -26.73
C ALA A 218 -10.51 8.88 -27.07
N HIS A 219 -9.80 9.50 -28.02
CA HIS A 219 -9.96 10.88 -28.50
C HIS A 219 -9.63 11.96 -27.46
N MET A 220 -8.95 11.59 -26.37
CA MET A 220 -8.61 12.50 -25.28
C MET A 220 -7.52 13.50 -25.69
N GLN A 221 -7.63 14.74 -25.20
CA GLN A 221 -6.60 15.78 -25.43
C GLN A 221 -5.48 15.76 -24.40
N SER A 222 -5.71 15.11 -23.25
CA SER A 222 -4.71 14.90 -22.20
C SER A 222 -4.98 13.60 -21.44
N VAL A 223 -3.91 12.96 -21.00
CA VAL A 223 -3.92 11.79 -20.10
C VAL A 223 -3.19 12.20 -18.83
N SER A 224 -3.74 11.87 -17.65
CA SER A 224 -3.17 12.20 -16.33
C SER A 224 -2.64 10.98 -15.57
N VAL A 225 -2.59 9.82 -16.23
CA VAL A 225 -2.15 8.52 -15.70
C VAL A 225 -1.10 7.87 -16.62
N ALA A 226 -0.33 6.94 -16.08
CA ALA A 226 0.67 6.14 -16.79
C ALA A 226 0.28 4.65 -16.83
N SER A 227 0.88 3.89 -17.75
CA SER A 227 0.76 2.43 -17.75
C SER A 227 1.32 1.87 -16.44
N GLY A 228 0.57 0.99 -15.79
CA GLY A 228 0.89 0.44 -14.47
C GLY A 228 0.16 1.16 -13.33
N ASP A 229 -0.39 2.36 -13.55
CA ASP A 229 -1.13 3.07 -12.51
C ASP A 229 -2.36 2.25 -12.08
N ILE A 230 -2.53 2.16 -10.76
CA ILE A 230 -3.71 1.58 -10.12
C ILE A 230 -4.69 2.73 -9.84
N VAL A 231 -5.92 2.61 -10.31
CA VAL A 231 -6.93 3.66 -10.17
C VAL A 231 -8.20 3.15 -9.50
N SER A 232 -8.85 4.03 -8.74
CA SER A 232 -10.19 3.77 -8.16
C SER A 232 -11.30 4.18 -9.14
N PRO A 233 -12.52 3.60 -9.07
CA PRO A 233 -13.66 4.10 -9.83
C PRO A 233 -13.88 5.59 -9.52
N GLY A 234 -14.10 6.39 -10.56
CA GLY A 234 -14.31 7.83 -10.45
C GLY A 234 -13.03 8.66 -10.42
N GLN A 235 -11.85 8.03 -10.37
CA GLN A 235 -10.58 8.75 -10.46
C GLN A 235 -10.43 9.39 -11.85
N PRO A 236 -10.06 10.69 -11.94
CA PRO A 236 -9.74 11.32 -13.21
C PRO A 236 -8.51 10.70 -13.89
N ILE A 237 -8.64 10.31 -15.16
CA ILE A 237 -7.59 9.68 -15.97
C ILE A 237 -7.16 10.50 -17.19
N GLY A 238 -7.87 11.59 -17.47
CA GLY A 238 -7.58 12.47 -18.59
C GLY A 238 -8.68 13.48 -18.84
N ALA A 239 -8.68 14.06 -20.04
CA ALA A 239 -9.70 15.01 -20.45
C ALA A 239 -10.18 14.79 -21.88
N VAL A 240 -11.49 14.99 -22.10
CA VAL A 240 -12.15 14.91 -23.40
C VAL A 240 -11.45 15.81 -24.41
N GLY A 241 -11.26 15.29 -25.61
CA GLY A 241 -10.64 16.00 -26.72
C GLY A 241 -11.32 15.70 -28.05
N SER A 242 -10.62 16.03 -29.13
CA SER A 242 -11.03 15.72 -30.51
C SER A 242 -9.84 15.15 -31.29
N GLU A 243 -8.99 14.37 -30.62
CA GLU A 243 -7.77 13.81 -31.21
C GLU A 243 -8.04 12.56 -32.06
N GLY A 244 -7.16 12.29 -33.02
CA GLY A 244 -7.27 11.13 -33.91
C GLY A 244 -8.45 11.24 -34.87
N ASN A 245 -9.21 10.17 -35.02
CA ASN A 245 -10.31 10.10 -35.97
C ASN A 245 -11.61 10.64 -35.38
N SER A 246 -11.61 11.92 -35.06
CA SER A 246 -12.72 12.64 -34.46
C SER A 246 -13.05 13.92 -35.27
N THR A 247 -14.31 14.37 -35.23
CA THR A 247 -14.75 15.64 -35.84
C THR A 247 -15.26 16.67 -34.86
N GLY A 248 -15.11 16.42 -33.57
CA GLY A 248 -15.55 17.32 -32.50
C GLY A 248 -15.32 16.69 -31.14
N CYS A 249 -15.35 17.50 -30.09
CA CYS A 249 -15.04 17.05 -28.73
C CYS A 249 -15.99 15.93 -28.27
N HIS A 250 -15.44 14.74 -27.99
CA HIS A 250 -16.16 13.62 -27.40
C HIS A 250 -15.20 12.61 -26.76
N LEU A 251 -15.73 11.79 -25.85
CA LEU A 251 -15.06 10.57 -25.39
C LEU A 251 -15.60 9.39 -26.17
N HIS A 252 -14.72 8.64 -26.84
CA HIS A 252 -15.07 7.30 -27.31
C HIS A 252 -14.77 6.31 -26.19
N PHE A 253 -15.78 5.54 -25.79
CA PHE A 253 -15.71 4.59 -24.69
C PHE A 253 -16.11 3.19 -25.15
N GLU A 254 -15.29 2.18 -24.83
CA GLU A 254 -15.61 0.77 -25.09
C GLU A 254 -15.63 -0.05 -23.80
N VAL A 255 -16.41 -1.13 -23.81
CA VAL A 255 -16.41 -2.18 -22.78
C VAL A 255 -16.09 -3.50 -23.47
N ARG A 256 -15.05 -4.19 -23.00
CA ARG A 256 -14.52 -5.43 -23.58
C ARG A 256 -14.37 -6.50 -22.50
N PRO A 257 -15.34 -7.41 -22.36
CA PRO A 257 -15.22 -8.58 -21.50
C PRO A 257 -14.05 -9.46 -21.95
N ASP A 258 -13.24 -9.89 -20.99
CA ASP A 258 -12.02 -10.67 -21.10
C ASP A 258 -11.00 -10.14 -22.13
N GLY A 259 -11.05 -8.82 -22.40
CA GLY A 259 -10.25 -8.18 -23.46
C GLY A 259 -10.63 -8.57 -24.89
N GLY A 260 -11.74 -9.30 -25.08
CA GLY A 260 -12.22 -9.80 -26.36
C GLY A 260 -13.04 -8.78 -27.16
N ASP A 261 -14.07 -9.29 -27.84
CA ASP A 261 -14.97 -8.46 -28.66
C ASP A 261 -15.72 -7.43 -27.81
N PRO A 262 -15.88 -6.18 -28.30
CA PRO A 262 -16.56 -5.15 -27.53
C PRO A 262 -18.06 -5.43 -27.46
N ILE A 263 -18.67 -5.09 -26.33
CA ILE A 263 -20.11 -5.11 -26.12
C ILE A 263 -20.68 -3.69 -26.08
N ASN A 264 -22.00 -3.55 -26.19
CA ASN A 264 -22.66 -2.25 -26.14
C ASN A 264 -22.41 -1.53 -24.79
N PRO A 265 -21.63 -0.43 -24.76
CA PRO A 265 -21.27 0.22 -23.50
C PRO A 265 -22.46 0.89 -22.80
N SER A 266 -23.39 1.46 -23.56
CA SER A 266 -24.59 2.11 -23.00
C SER A 266 -25.48 1.12 -22.26
N VAL A 267 -25.60 -0.11 -22.77
CA VAL A 267 -26.35 -1.19 -22.10
C VAL A 267 -25.60 -1.67 -20.86
N TRP A 268 -24.28 -1.86 -20.97
CA TRP A 268 -23.46 -2.30 -19.84
C TRP A 268 -23.45 -1.27 -18.70
N LEU A 269 -23.28 0.02 -18.99
CA LEU A 269 -23.28 1.10 -17.99
C LEU A 269 -24.65 1.19 -17.29
N ALA A 270 -25.75 1.14 -18.04
CA ALA A 270 -27.10 1.15 -17.45
C ALA A 270 -27.35 -0.04 -16.50
N ALA A 271 -26.68 -1.17 -16.73
CA ALA A 271 -26.81 -2.37 -15.90
C ALA A 271 -25.87 -2.39 -14.69
N ASN A 272 -24.73 -1.68 -14.73
CA ASN A 272 -23.64 -1.85 -13.77
C ASN A 272 -23.31 -0.60 -12.95
N VAL A 273 -23.63 0.62 -13.42
CA VAL A 273 -23.39 1.84 -12.62
C VAL A 273 -24.11 1.74 -11.27
N GLY A 274 -23.39 2.06 -10.19
CA GLY A 274 -23.89 1.90 -8.82
C GLY A 274 -23.80 0.47 -8.27
N LYS A 275 -23.18 -0.47 -8.99
CA LYS A 275 -22.92 -1.83 -8.51
C LYS A 275 -21.43 -2.05 -8.31
N THR A 276 -21.09 -2.76 -7.25
CA THR A 276 -19.73 -3.24 -7.00
C THR A 276 -19.37 -4.34 -8.00
N VAL A 277 -18.22 -4.19 -8.65
CA VAL A 277 -17.63 -5.22 -9.51
C VAL A 277 -16.82 -6.19 -8.63
N PRO A 278 -16.93 -7.52 -8.80
CA PRO A 278 -16.07 -8.47 -8.08
C PRO A 278 -14.62 -8.29 -8.54
N VAL A 279 -13.67 -8.21 -7.62
CA VAL A 279 -12.27 -7.98 -7.96
C VAL A 279 -11.32 -8.99 -7.35
N SER A 280 -10.39 -9.39 -8.22
CA SER A 280 -9.29 -10.33 -8.07
C SER A 280 -7.93 -9.73 -7.83
N ASP A 281 -7.27 -10.08 -6.71
CA ASP A 281 -6.00 -10.83 -6.70
C ASP A 281 -5.14 -10.87 -7.97
N THR A 282 -4.75 -9.70 -8.51
CA THR A 282 -3.85 -9.57 -9.68
C THR A 282 -2.80 -8.44 -9.56
N THR A 283 -1.78 -8.61 -8.70
CA THR A 283 -0.46 -7.99 -8.91
C THR A 283 0.45 -8.92 -9.70
N ALA A 284 0.78 -8.56 -10.94
CA ALA A 284 1.90 -9.14 -11.70
C ALA A 284 3.05 -8.13 -11.83
N ASP A 285 3.34 -7.39 -10.76
CA ASP A 285 4.66 -6.82 -10.54
C ASP A 285 5.59 -7.90 -9.98
N ALA A 286 6.90 -7.63 -9.89
CA ALA A 286 7.85 -8.50 -9.20
C ALA A 286 7.39 -8.75 -7.76
N SER A 287 6.54 -9.75 -7.57
CA SER A 287 5.91 -10.08 -6.31
C SER A 287 6.70 -11.19 -5.64
N ALA A 288 6.83 -11.09 -4.33
CA ALA A 288 7.46 -12.09 -3.51
C ALA A 288 6.57 -12.35 -2.30
N VAL A 289 6.20 -13.62 -2.10
CA VAL A 289 5.51 -14.07 -0.91
C VAL A 289 6.48 -14.00 0.27
N ALA A 290 6.37 -12.93 1.05
CA ALA A 290 7.13 -12.75 2.28
C ALA A 290 6.40 -13.41 3.46
N MET A 291 7.12 -14.19 4.25
CA MET A 291 6.68 -14.68 5.55
C MET A 291 7.49 -13.99 6.66
N THR A 292 6.87 -13.70 7.80
CA THR A 292 7.58 -13.27 9.00
C THR A 292 7.46 -14.29 10.12
N ALA A 293 8.49 -14.42 10.94
CA ALA A 293 8.45 -15.26 12.13
C ALA A 293 9.40 -14.75 13.23
N GLN A 294 8.90 -14.71 14.46
CA GLN A 294 9.75 -14.63 15.64
C GLN A 294 10.28 -16.02 15.97
N VAL A 295 11.61 -16.14 16.04
CA VAL A 295 12.28 -17.41 16.41
C VAL A 295 12.49 -17.48 17.92
N GLY A 296 12.67 -16.34 18.57
CA GLY A 296 13.02 -16.24 19.98
C GLY A 296 14.48 -16.60 20.23
N ALA A 297 15.21 -15.67 20.85
CA ALA A 297 16.65 -15.84 21.07
C ALA A 297 16.99 -17.00 22.04
N SER A 298 16.01 -17.46 22.83
CA SER A 298 16.18 -18.54 23.81
C SER A 298 16.12 -19.95 23.22
N LEU A 299 15.74 -20.14 21.95
CA LEU A 299 15.67 -21.46 21.34
C LEU A 299 17.06 -22.04 21.06
N SER A 300 17.20 -23.37 21.20
CA SER A 300 18.41 -24.05 20.73
C SER A 300 18.52 -24.02 19.20
N ALA A 301 19.75 -24.08 18.67
CA ALA A 301 19.97 -24.09 17.22
C ALA A 301 19.24 -25.24 16.50
N LYS A 302 19.02 -26.38 17.16
CA LYS A 302 18.28 -27.52 16.61
C LYS A 302 16.78 -27.22 16.50
N GLU A 303 16.21 -26.57 17.51
CA GLU A 303 14.79 -26.18 17.55
C GLU A 303 14.50 -25.03 16.60
N ALA A 304 15.34 -24.00 16.60
CA ALA A 304 15.28 -22.90 15.65
C ALA A 304 15.36 -23.41 14.20
N ALA A 305 16.31 -24.30 13.88
CA ALA A 305 16.41 -24.89 12.55
C ALA A 305 15.21 -25.78 12.19
N ARG A 306 14.54 -26.41 13.17
CA ARG A 306 13.30 -27.16 12.92
C ARG A 306 12.15 -26.21 12.62
N LEU A 307 11.97 -25.15 13.42
CA LEU A 307 10.94 -24.14 13.23
C LEU A 307 11.08 -23.46 11.85
N VAL A 308 12.28 -22.96 11.53
CA VAL A 308 12.51 -22.32 10.24
C VAL A 308 12.41 -23.33 9.10
N GLY A 309 12.89 -24.56 9.28
CA GLY A 309 12.70 -25.62 8.30
C GLY A 309 11.22 -25.92 8.02
N ASN A 310 10.32 -25.75 8.99
CA ASN A 310 8.87 -25.88 8.78
C ASN A 310 8.31 -24.70 7.98
N LEU A 311 8.77 -23.48 8.25
CA LEU A 311 8.37 -22.28 7.52
C LEU A 311 8.82 -22.35 6.07
N LEU A 312 10.08 -22.72 5.81
CA LEU A 312 10.61 -22.88 4.46
C LEU A 312 9.91 -23.99 3.65
N ARG A 313 9.29 -24.99 4.30
CA ARG A 313 8.46 -26.00 3.61
C ARG A 313 7.15 -25.42 3.07
N ARG A 314 6.71 -24.25 3.55
CA ARG A 314 5.60 -23.50 2.97
C ARG A 314 5.97 -22.74 1.69
N LYS A 315 7.26 -22.83 1.30
CA LYS A 315 7.83 -22.22 0.09
C LYS A 315 7.59 -20.69 0.00
N PRO A 316 7.96 -19.91 1.03
CA PRO A 316 8.00 -18.46 0.89
C PRO A 316 9.07 -18.06 -0.12
N ASP A 317 8.86 -16.94 -0.81
CA ASP A 317 9.89 -16.31 -1.63
C ASP A 317 10.93 -15.61 -0.77
N VAL A 318 10.46 -15.00 0.32
CA VAL A 318 11.26 -14.30 1.33
C VAL A 318 10.78 -14.68 2.73
N LEU A 319 11.69 -14.94 3.66
CA LEU A 319 11.38 -15.18 5.07
C LEU A 319 12.15 -14.17 5.95
N LEU A 320 11.39 -13.35 6.67
CA LEU A 320 11.85 -12.35 7.61
C LEU A 320 11.83 -12.95 9.02
N LEU A 321 13.00 -13.14 9.60
CA LEU A 321 13.12 -13.65 10.97
C LEU A 321 13.34 -12.51 11.94
N GLN A 322 12.70 -12.59 13.09
CA GLN A 322 12.86 -11.67 14.21
C GLN A 322 13.38 -12.43 15.43
N GLU A 323 14.17 -11.74 16.26
CA GLU A 323 14.79 -12.30 17.47
C GLU A 323 15.64 -13.56 17.26
N VAL A 324 16.27 -13.70 16.08
CA VAL A 324 17.06 -14.88 15.76
C VAL A 324 18.53 -14.66 16.14
N GLU A 325 19.15 -15.66 16.76
CA GLU A 325 20.59 -15.63 17.02
C GLU A 325 21.40 -16.10 15.80
N GLY A 326 22.55 -15.48 15.54
CA GLY A 326 23.42 -15.84 14.41
C GLY A 326 23.79 -17.33 14.34
N ARG A 327 24.06 -17.98 15.48
CA ARG A 327 24.36 -19.42 15.54
C ARG A 327 23.20 -20.31 15.02
N ASN A 328 21.96 -19.84 15.13
CA ASN A 328 20.79 -20.55 14.64
C ASN A 328 20.72 -20.47 13.12
N LEU A 329 21.12 -19.33 12.55
CA LEU A 329 21.20 -19.11 11.10
C LEU A 329 22.30 -19.94 10.45
N ASP A 330 23.47 -20.08 11.08
CA ASP A 330 24.58 -20.89 10.55
C ASP A 330 24.14 -22.34 10.29
N VAL A 331 23.44 -22.95 11.26
CA VAL A 331 22.90 -24.31 11.13
C VAL A 331 21.85 -24.40 10.02
N MET A 332 21.03 -23.36 9.86
CA MET A 332 20.04 -23.31 8.79
C MET A 332 20.67 -23.18 7.40
N VAL A 333 21.65 -22.28 7.24
CA VAL A 333 22.42 -22.12 6.00
C VAL A 333 23.05 -23.45 5.62
N GLN A 334 23.70 -24.14 6.56
CA GLN A 334 24.29 -25.46 6.33
C GLN A 334 23.25 -26.50 5.88
N ARG A 335 22.06 -26.53 6.51
CA ARG A 335 20.99 -27.49 6.16
C ARG A 335 20.28 -27.20 4.85
N SER A 336 20.29 -25.94 4.40
CA SER A 336 19.60 -25.50 3.19
C SER A 336 20.22 -26.04 1.88
N ARG A 337 21.41 -26.65 1.95
CA ARG A 337 22.20 -27.09 0.78
C ARG A 337 22.39 -25.99 -0.28
N GLY A 338 22.41 -24.73 0.14
CA GLY A 338 22.65 -23.59 -0.74
C GLY A 338 21.43 -23.09 -1.53
N ARG A 339 20.23 -23.66 -1.33
CA ARG A 339 18.99 -23.16 -1.96
C ARG A 339 18.57 -21.80 -1.42
N TRP A 340 18.71 -21.61 -0.11
CA TRP A 340 18.27 -20.38 0.57
C TRP A 340 19.45 -19.46 0.80
N GLY A 341 19.29 -18.18 0.49
CA GLY A 341 20.23 -17.13 0.87
C GLY A 341 19.83 -16.55 2.22
N VAL A 342 20.81 -16.05 2.98
CA VAL A 342 20.59 -15.43 4.30
C VAL A 342 21.41 -14.15 4.40
N TRP A 343 20.79 -13.10 4.91
CA TRP A 343 21.44 -11.87 5.34
C TRP A 343 21.09 -11.57 6.79
N HIS A 344 22.12 -11.33 7.60
CA HIS A 344 22.02 -10.98 9.01
C HIS A 344 23.17 -10.04 9.40
N PRO A 345 22.95 -9.02 10.23
CA PRO A 345 23.99 -8.08 10.69
C PRO A 345 25.06 -8.74 11.58
N ALA A 346 26.34 -8.71 11.20
CA ALA A 346 27.41 -9.35 11.98
C ALA A 346 27.50 -8.80 13.43
N GLY A 347 27.63 -9.69 14.42
CA GLY A 347 27.83 -9.32 15.83
C GLY A 347 26.57 -8.87 16.59
N ALA A 348 25.43 -8.73 15.92
CA ALA A 348 24.20 -8.25 16.53
C ALA A 348 23.45 -9.40 17.25
N ARG A 349 23.30 -9.29 18.58
CA ARG A 349 22.59 -10.28 19.43
C ARG A 349 21.08 -10.02 19.39
N GLY A 350 20.26 -11.02 19.06
CA GLY A 350 18.80 -10.90 19.02
C GLY A 350 18.27 -10.17 17.79
N SER A 351 18.93 -10.32 16.65
CA SER A 351 18.71 -9.51 15.46
C SER A 351 17.66 -10.09 14.54
N SER A 352 17.21 -9.26 13.62
CA SER A 352 16.43 -9.68 12.46
C SER A 352 17.33 -10.34 11.41
N ALA A 353 16.76 -11.20 10.58
CA ALA A 353 17.43 -11.77 9.41
C ALA A 353 16.49 -11.84 8.20
N ILE A 354 17.04 -11.75 6.99
CA ILE A 354 16.29 -11.92 5.75
C ILE A 354 16.79 -13.19 5.06
N ILE A 355 15.85 -14.05 4.68
CA ILE A 355 16.10 -15.28 3.94
C ILE A 355 15.35 -15.19 2.61
N TRP A 356 15.92 -15.67 1.50
CA TRP A 356 15.27 -15.65 0.18
C TRP A 356 15.57 -16.91 -0.64
N ASP A 357 14.69 -17.28 -1.57
CA ASP A 357 14.94 -18.39 -2.50
C ASP A 357 15.92 -17.94 -3.60
N ARG A 358 17.13 -18.52 -3.61
CA ARG A 358 18.18 -18.15 -4.58
C ARG A 358 17.87 -18.60 -6.00
N ASN A 359 16.90 -19.50 -6.18
CA ASN A 359 16.45 -19.88 -7.51
C ASN A 359 15.59 -18.81 -8.17
N GLN A 360 14.98 -17.93 -7.36
CA GLN A 360 14.07 -16.89 -7.84
C GLN A 360 14.70 -15.50 -7.79
N PHE A 361 15.60 -15.26 -6.83
CA PHE A 361 16.14 -13.94 -6.59
C PHE A 361 17.67 -13.92 -6.45
N ALA A 362 18.30 -12.95 -7.12
CA ALA A 362 19.68 -12.56 -6.90
C ALA A 362 19.74 -11.33 -5.99
N VAL A 363 20.74 -11.20 -5.13
CA VAL A 363 20.92 -9.99 -4.32
C VAL A 363 21.80 -9.02 -5.07
N THR A 364 21.32 -7.80 -5.31
CA THR A 364 22.09 -6.72 -5.94
C THR A 364 22.68 -5.75 -4.91
N GLN A 365 21.96 -5.51 -3.81
CA GLN A 365 22.39 -4.67 -2.71
C GLN A 365 21.94 -5.25 -1.36
N ARG A 366 22.67 -4.93 -0.29
CA ARG A 366 22.31 -5.30 1.09
C ARG A 366 23.03 -4.42 2.08
N GLY A 367 22.44 -4.25 3.25
CA GLY A 367 23.04 -3.49 4.33
C GLY A 367 22.28 -3.65 5.62
N ASN A 368 22.64 -2.82 6.60
CA ASN A 368 21.96 -2.75 7.89
C ASN A 368 21.67 -1.29 8.18
N ALA A 369 20.40 -0.96 8.47
CA ALA A 369 20.05 0.33 9.05
C ALA A 369 20.36 0.32 10.56
N PHE A 370 20.69 1.49 11.10
CA PHE A 370 21.07 1.65 12.51
C PHE A 370 19.86 1.42 13.42
N GLY A 371 20.15 0.84 14.59
CA GLY A 371 19.13 0.26 15.46
C GLY A 371 18.47 1.24 16.41
N LEU A 372 17.16 1.06 16.59
CA LEU A 372 16.45 1.63 17.72
C LEU A 372 17.04 1.05 19.01
N ARG A 373 17.38 1.93 19.96
CA ARG A 373 17.92 1.53 21.26
C ARG A 373 16.83 0.85 22.10
N ASP A 374 17.08 -0.42 22.43
CA ASP A 374 16.30 -1.19 23.40
C ASP A 374 17.20 -1.47 24.62
N GLY A 375 17.14 -0.59 25.62
CA GLY A 375 18.06 -0.60 26.75
C GLY A 375 19.53 -0.47 26.32
N ASN A 376 20.35 -1.48 26.62
CA ASN A 376 21.77 -1.56 26.24
C ASN A 376 22.02 -2.28 24.90
N MET A 377 20.96 -2.67 24.17
CA MET A 377 21.09 -3.40 22.91
C MET A 377 20.82 -2.48 21.72
N GLU A 378 21.66 -2.62 20.69
CA GLU A 378 21.47 -2.01 19.38
C GLU A 378 20.89 -3.07 18.44
N ARG A 379 19.63 -2.89 18.04
CA ARG A 379 18.92 -3.84 17.17
C ARG A 379 19.00 -3.39 15.72
N TRP A 380 19.83 -4.07 14.95
CA TRP A 380 20.06 -3.75 13.54
C TRP A 380 18.91 -4.25 12.66
N MET A 381 18.44 -3.40 11.75
CA MET A 381 17.44 -3.76 10.75
C MET A 381 18.14 -4.11 9.43
N PRO A 382 18.24 -5.40 9.06
CA PRO A 382 18.84 -5.78 7.80
C PRO A 382 17.93 -5.40 6.65
N TRP A 383 18.53 -5.03 5.52
CA TRP A 383 17.85 -4.84 4.25
C TRP A 383 18.61 -5.51 3.11
N VAL A 384 17.89 -5.91 2.07
CA VAL A 384 18.43 -6.46 0.81
C VAL A 384 17.63 -5.91 -0.37
N VAL A 385 18.21 -5.91 -1.57
CA VAL A 385 17.49 -5.70 -2.82
C VAL A 385 17.57 -7.00 -3.63
N LEU A 386 16.41 -7.60 -3.87
CA LEU A 386 16.23 -8.88 -4.55
C LEU A 386 15.86 -8.64 -6.02
N GLN A 387 16.73 -9.04 -6.93
CA GLN A 387 16.48 -9.00 -8.36
C GLN A 387 15.81 -10.30 -8.81
N SER A 388 14.58 -10.21 -9.31
CA SER A 388 13.88 -11.25 -10.05
C SER A 388 13.98 -11.01 -11.56
N GLN A 389 13.39 -11.92 -12.35
CA GLN A 389 13.20 -11.69 -13.80
C GLN A 389 12.23 -10.54 -14.10
N ALA A 390 11.32 -10.24 -13.18
CA ALA A 390 10.29 -9.21 -13.33
C ALA A 390 10.74 -7.83 -12.81
N GLY A 391 11.75 -7.75 -11.94
CA GLY A 391 12.19 -6.47 -11.38
C GLY A 391 13.00 -6.59 -10.09
N ALA A 392 13.43 -5.45 -9.57
CA ALA A 392 14.11 -5.36 -8.28
C ALA A 392 13.10 -5.14 -7.15
N ILE A 393 13.26 -5.88 -6.06
CA ILE A 393 12.38 -5.87 -4.88
C ILE A 393 13.24 -5.47 -3.66
N PRO A 394 13.12 -4.24 -3.15
CA PRO A 394 13.74 -3.87 -1.89
C PRO A 394 13.02 -4.56 -0.73
N VAL A 395 13.76 -5.10 0.22
CA VAL A 395 13.24 -5.81 1.40
C VAL A 395 13.95 -5.27 2.64
N LEU A 396 13.18 -4.73 3.58
CA LEU A 396 13.64 -4.27 4.89
C LEU A 396 12.96 -5.10 5.99
N ASN A 397 13.74 -5.67 6.91
CA ASN A 397 13.19 -6.39 8.06
C ASN A 397 13.22 -5.51 9.31
N VAL A 398 12.05 -5.00 9.68
CA VAL A 398 11.83 -4.20 10.88
C VAL A 398 11.36 -5.09 12.03
N HIS A 399 11.97 -4.93 13.21
CA HIS A 399 11.54 -5.60 14.43
C HIS A 399 11.60 -4.64 15.61
N MET A 400 10.46 -4.44 16.26
CA MET A 400 10.32 -3.63 17.47
C MET A 400 10.18 -4.57 18.67
N PRO A 401 11.02 -4.45 19.69
CA PRO A 401 10.89 -5.28 20.89
C PRO A 401 9.72 -4.82 21.74
N ASP A 402 9.02 -5.79 22.33
CA ASP A 402 8.07 -5.52 23.40
C ASP A 402 8.82 -4.88 24.57
N ARG A 403 8.59 -3.59 24.82
CA ARG A 403 8.93 -3.00 26.13
C ARG A 403 7.96 -3.56 27.14
N ALA A 404 8.29 -4.71 27.74
CA ALA A 404 7.69 -5.07 29.01
C ALA A 404 7.90 -3.88 29.98
N PRO A 405 6.85 -3.35 30.62
CA PRO A 405 7.00 -2.21 31.52
C PRO A 405 8.03 -2.52 32.60
N GLU A 406 8.95 -1.58 32.81
CA GLU A 406 10.10 -1.64 33.71
C GLU A 406 9.74 -1.81 35.20
N SER A 407 8.46 -1.96 35.53
CA SER A 407 7.93 -2.06 36.89
C SER A 407 7.89 -3.49 37.48
N SER A 408 8.21 -4.55 36.73
CA SER A 408 8.10 -5.93 37.23
C SER A 408 9.39 -6.57 37.79
N ARG A 409 10.56 -5.91 37.70
CA ARG A 409 11.84 -6.50 38.16
C ARG A 409 12.41 -5.99 39.49
N ARG A 410 11.71 -5.11 40.22
CA ARG A 410 12.08 -4.71 41.58
C ARG A 410 11.03 -5.08 42.62
N ARG A 411 10.77 -6.38 42.81
CA ARG A 411 10.22 -6.92 44.07
C ARG A 411 10.46 -8.43 44.16
N ARG A 412 11.73 -8.81 44.27
CA ARG A 412 12.19 -10.09 44.86
C ARG A 412 13.71 -10.01 45.04
N SER A 413 14.15 -9.32 46.08
CA SER A 413 15.20 -9.79 46.98
C SER A 413 15.64 -8.69 47.95
N ARG A 414 15.57 -9.05 49.24
CA ARG A 414 16.23 -8.50 50.44
C ARG A 414 15.42 -7.55 51.33
N ALA A 415 15.41 -7.99 52.61
CA ALA A 415 14.78 -7.51 53.84
C ALA A 415 13.28 -7.77 53.94
#